data_AF-A0A7Y0PLM4-F1
#
_entry.id   AF-A0A7Y0PLM4-F1
#
_cell.length_a   1.000
_cell.length_b   1.000
_cell.length_c   1.000
_cell.angle_alpha   90.00
_cell.angle_beta   90.00
_cell.angle_gamma   90.00
#
_symmetry.space_group_name_H-M   'P 1'
#
loop_
_entity.id
_entity.type
_entity.pdbx_description
1 polymer ?
#
loop_
_entity_poly.entity_id
_entity_poly.type
_entity_poly.pdbx_seq_one_letter_code
_entity_poly.pdbx_strand_id
1 'polypeptide(L)'
;MNEPMLVYRGQYVESTHTIHVAVVNKEGRLLYSYGNPNRMTFPRSSMKPFQAIPLLETGAADTYSYNNAEIAIACASHAGESFHRETILQLLERLGIKEDHLQCGTHTPWNLTSYKELLRNGGDVTPVFSNCSGKHTGMLATAIHMKEDISTYREIEHPHQQRILEAIEDICDFPKENIKLSVDGCGVPVHQLPLYHTALGYARLASPDAIKSEERRNIVKRIRDSMMEFPEMVGGTRRFDTDLMTAYQGQIVSKAGAEAVQCMGLVEEGIGIAIKVEDGGARAVNVAAMEVLSQLGYKEEKIFADLERYVHAPVLNARKEKIGEIRANFALEKRI
;
A
#
# COMPACT_ATOMS: atom_id res chain seq x y z
N MET A 1 10.94 -28.82 -4.57
CA MET A 1 11.31 -27.40 -4.78
C MET A 1 11.78 -26.87 -3.46
N ASN A 2 12.85 -26.08 -3.43
CA ASN A 2 13.28 -25.42 -2.19
C ASN A 2 12.23 -24.37 -1.78
N GLU A 3 11.95 -24.32 -0.49
CA GLU A 3 11.02 -23.35 0.10
C GLU A 3 11.59 -21.92 -0.02
N PRO A 4 10.84 -20.94 -0.56
CA PRO A 4 11.40 -19.65 -0.94
C PRO A 4 11.70 -18.72 0.22
N MET A 5 10.98 -18.87 1.34
CA MET A 5 11.20 -18.09 2.54
C MET A 5 11.37 -19.02 3.72
N LEU A 6 12.45 -18.85 4.47
CA LEU A 6 12.83 -19.72 5.58
C LEU A 6 12.91 -18.90 6.85
N VAL A 7 12.26 -19.37 7.91
CA VAL A 7 12.35 -18.79 9.26
C VAL A 7 13.21 -19.71 10.10
N TYR A 8 14.33 -19.20 10.58
CA TYR A 8 15.26 -19.94 11.41
C TYR A 8 15.05 -19.64 12.89
N ARG A 9 15.26 -20.66 13.72
CA ARG A 9 15.57 -20.54 15.15
C ARG A 9 16.93 -21.18 15.41
N GLY A 10 17.91 -20.37 15.78
CA GLY A 10 19.31 -20.74 15.73
C GLY A 10 19.69 -21.15 14.30
N GLN A 11 20.12 -22.40 14.14
CA GLN A 11 20.50 -22.98 12.84
C GLN A 11 19.39 -23.81 12.18
N TYR A 12 18.24 -23.99 12.83
CA TYR A 12 17.19 -24.89 12.39
C TYR A 12 16.05 -24.13 11.71
N VAL A 13 15.55 -24.65 10.60
CA VAL A 13 14.34 -24.12 9.94
C VAL A 13 13.12 -24.46 10.81
N GLU A 14 12.45 -23.44 11.31
CA GLU A 14 11.24 -23.54 12.14
C GLU A 14 9.95 -23.39 11.33
N SER A 15 9.96 -22.54 10.30
CA SER A 15 8.81 -22.33 9.43
C SER A 15 9.26 -21.98 8.02
N THR A 16 8.38 -22.21 7.05
CA THR A 16 8.57 -21.77 5.68
C THR A 16 7.35 -21.00 5.20
N HIS A 17 7.54 -20.13 4.21
CA HIS A 17 6.45 -19.42 3.55
C HIS A 17 6.57 -19.57 2.03
N THR A 18 5.47 -19.92 1.36
CA THR A 18 5.38 -19.89 -0.10
C THR A 18 5.10 -18.46 -0.58
N ILE A 19 5.74 -18.04 -1.67
CA ILE A 19 5.53 -16.71 -2.25
C ILE A 19 5.26 -16.75 -3.75
N HIS A 20 4.67 -15.66 -4.24
CA HIS A 20 4.48 -15.36 -5.64
C HIS A 20 4.97 -13.94 -5.91
N VAL A 21 5.66 -13.74 -7.03
CA VAL A 21 6.22 -12.44 -7.44
C VAL A 21 5.94 -12.23 -8.92
N ALA A 22 5.49 -11.02 -9.26
CA ALA A 22 5.45 -10.52 -10.63
C ALA A 22 6.22 -9.20 -10.72
N VAL A 23 7.07 -9.07 -11.74
CA VAL A 23 7.82 -7.85 -12.06
C VAL A 23 7.51 -7.46 -13.50
N VAL A 24 6.90 -6.30 -13.70
CA VAL A 24 6.27 -5.88 -14.96
C VAL A 24 6.73 -4.49 -15.33
N ASN A 25 6.99 -4.20 -16.60
CA ASN A 25 7.26 -2.82 -17.04
C ASN A 25 5.96 -2.05 -17.35
N LYS A 26 6.05 -0.73 -17.52
CA LYS A 26 4.89 0.14 -17.77
C LYS A 26 4.10 -0.20 -19.03
N GLU A 27 4.71 -0.87 -20.00
CA GLU A 27 4.07 -1.37 -21.23
C GLU A 27 3.32 -2.71 -21.06
N GLY A 28 3.40 -3.36 -19.89
CA GLY A 28 2.73 -4.66 -19.67
C GLY A 28 3.57 -5.87 -20.09
N ARG A 29 4.89 -5.76 -20.17
CA ARG A 29 5.77 -6.91 -20.31
C ARG A 29 6.15 -7.45 -18.94
N LEU A 30 5.82 -8.71 -18.68
CA LEU A 30 6.36 -9.44 -17.53
C LEU A 30 7.87 -9.66 -17.74
N LEU A 31 8.69 -9.02 -16.93
CA LEU A 31 10.16 -9.09 -17.00
C LEU A 31 10.72 -10.26 -16.19
N TYR A 32 10.20 -10.42 -14.97
CA TYR A 32 10.62 -11.45 -14.04
C TYR A 32 9.44 -11.97 -13.23
N SER A 33 9.55 -13.18 -12.70
CA SER A 33 8.58 -13.71 -11.74
C SER A 33 9.17 -14.81 -10.87
N TYR A 34 8.49 -15.12 -9.78
CA TYR A 34 8.69 -16.34 -9.01
C TYR A 34 7.33 -16.92 -8.63
N GLY A 35 7.17 -18.24 -8.68
CA GLY A 35 5.88 -18.88 -8.44
C GLY A 35 4.86 -18.53 -9.53
N ASN A 36 3.61 -18.24 -9.14
CA ASN A 36 2.52 -17.94 -10.07
C ASN A 36 2.27 -16.43 -10.19
N PRO A 37 2.74 -15.74 -11.24
CA PRO A 37 2.46 -14.31 -11.44
C PRO A 37 0.97 -14.04 -11.75
N ASN A 38 0.20 -15.06 -12.12
CA ASN A 38 -1.24 -14.94 -12.38
C ASN A 38 -2.10 -15.38 -11.19
N ARG A 39 -1.49 -15.51 -9.99
CA ARG A 39 -2.24 -15.82 -8.76
C ARG A 39 -3.30 -14.74 -8.53
N MET A 40 -4.58 -15.13 -8.60
CA MET A 40 -5.69 -14.25 -8.24
C MET A 40 -5.54 -13.82 -6.79
N THR A 41 -5.36 -12.52 -6.55
CA THR A 41 -5.04 -11.98 -5.23
C THR A 41 -5.95 -10.80 -4.96
N PHE A 42 -6.34 -10.59 -3.71
CA PHE A 42 -6.86 -9.30 -3.25
C PHE A 42 -5.65 -8.49 -2.76
N PRO A 43 -5.16 -7.48 -3.50
CA PRO A 43 -4.01 -6.70 -3.03
C PRO A 43 -4.37 -5.79 -1.85
N ARG A 44 -5.68 -5.59 -1.63
CA ARG A 44 -6.26 -4.85 -0.50
C ARG A 44 -5.64 -3.45 -0.41
N SER A 45 -5.04 -3.12 0.73
CA SER A 45 -4.51 -1.79 1.00
C SER A 45 -3.39 -1.33 0.05
N SER A 46 -2.78 -2.23 -0.75
CA SER A 46 -1.87 -1.80 -1.81
C SER A 46 -2.57 -1.16 -3.00
N MET A 47 -3.91 -1.24 -3.09
CA MET A 47 -4.69 -0.55 -4.14
C MET A 47 -5.04 0.90 -3.80
N LYS A 48 -4.75 1.38 -2.58
CA LYS A 48 -5.14 2.71 -2.12
C LYS A 48 -4.64 3.88 -2.99
N PRO A 49 -3.43 3.84 -3.58
CA PRO A 49 -3.01 4.88 -4.52
C PRO A 49 -3.96 5.01 -5.71
N PHE A 50 -4.50 3.89 -6.21
CA PHE A 50 -5.48 3.89 -7.31
C PHE A 50 -6.87 4.32 -6.83
N GLN A 51 -7.24 3.98 -5.60
CA GLN A 51 -8.49 4.44 -4.98
C GLN A 51 -8.50 5.95 -4.71
N ALA A 52 -7.33 6.59 -4.66
CA ALA A 52 -7.20 8.05 -4.52
C ALA A 52 -7.33 8.80 -5.86
N ILE A 53 -7.32 8.12 -7.01
CA ILE A 53 -7.42 8.78 -8.32
C ILE A 53 -8.70 9.63 -8.44
N PRO A 54 -9.91 9.13 -8.08
CA PRO A 54 -11.13 9.94 -8.20
C PRO A 54 -11.14 11.20 -7.34
N LEU A 55 -10.41 11.22 -6.21
CA LEU A 55 -10.28 12.43 -5.38
C LEU A 55 -9.61 13.57 -6.15
N LEU A 56 -8.62 13.27 -6.97
CA LEU A 56 -7.93 14.27 -7.79
C LEU A 56 -8.64 14.50 -9.12
N GLU A 57 -9.09 13.43 -9.78
CA GLU A 57 -9.70 13.48 -11.12
C GLU A 57 -11.04 14.21 -11.14
N THR A 58 -11.79 14.19 -10.04
CA THR A 58 -13.03 14.96 -9.94
C THR A 58 -12.80 16.44 -9.62
N GLY A 59 -11.57 16.86 -9.28
CA GLY A 59 -11.27 18.20 -8.80
C GLY A 59 -11.61 18.43 -7.32
N ALA A 60 -12.03 17.39 -6.58
CA ALA A 60 -12.33 17.49 -5.15
C ALA A 60 -11.08 17.86 -4.34
N ALA A 61 -9.92 17.26 -4.66
CA ALA A 61 -8.64 17.61 -4.05
C ALA A 61 -8.34 19.11 -4.17
N ASP A 62 -8.51 19.68 -5.36
CA ASP A 62 -8.20 21.09 -5.61
C ASP A 62 -9.25 22.01 -4.97
N THR A 63 -10.52 21.63 -4.99
CA THR A 63 -11.62 22.40 -4.35
C THR A 63 -11.43 22.54 -2.85
N TYR A 64 -10.96 21.47 -2.19
CA TYR A 64 -10.70 21.47 -0.75
C TYR A 64 -9.24 21.77 -0.39
N SER A 65 -8.43 22.20 -1.36
CA SER A 65 -7.01 22.58 -1.18
C SER A 65 -6.15 21.48 -0.54
N TYR A 66 -6.28 20.25 -1.02
CA TYR A 66 -5.44 19.13 -0.58
C TYR A 66 -3.96 19.39 -0.92
N ASN A 67 -3.11 19.40 0.11
CA ASN A 67 -1.66 19.39 -0.07
C ASN A 67 -1.13 17.96 -0.27
N ASN A 68 0.18 17.83 -0.52
CA ASN A 68 0.80 16.52 -0.79
C ASN A 68 0.73 15.56 0.41
N ALA A 69 0.85 16.04 1.65
CA ALA A 69 0.70 15.19 2.84
C ALA A 69 -0.74 14.64 2.97
N GLU A 70 -1.73 15.43 2.57
CA GLU A 70 -3.15 15.05 2.56
C GLU A 70 -3.51 14.10 1.40
N ILE A 71 -2.81 14.20 0.28
CA ILE A 71 -2.90 13.19 -0.78
C ILE A 71 -2.24 11.89 -0.32
N ALA A 72 -1.12 11.96 0.39
CA ALA A 72 -0.45 10.80 0.96
C ALA A 72 -1.32 10.08 2.01
N ILE A 73 -2.01 10.80 2.89
CA ILE A 73 -2.94 10.17 3.87
C ILE A 73 -4.12 9.49 3.19
N ALA A 74 -4.60 9.99 2.04
CA ALA A 74 -5.64 9.31 1.26
C ALA A 74 -5.19 7.94 0.71
N CYS A 75 -3.88 7.75 0.53
CA CYS A 75 -3.27 6.50 0.09
C CYS A 75 -2.89 5.57 1.26
N ALA A 76 -3.11 6.00 2.50
CA ALA A 76 -2.42 5.45 3.66
C ALA A 76 -2.99 4.15 4.22
N SER A 77 -2.13 3.41 4.91
CA SER A 77 -2.50 2.48 5.98
C SER A 77 -1.75 2.91 7.23
N HIS A 78 -2.08 4.12 7.69
CA HIS A 78 -1.27 4.83 8.67
C HIS A 78 -1.26 4.13 10.03
N ALA A 79 -0.22 4.38 10.83
CA ALA A 79 -0.07 3.76 12.14
C ALA A 79 -0.93 4.37 13.25
N GLY A 80 -1.79 5.34 12.90
CA GLY A 80 -2.66 6.04 13.85
C GLY A 80 -1.91 6.96 14.81
N GLU A 81 -0.79 7.56 14.39
CA GLU A 81 -0.04 8.59 15.16
C GLU A 81 -0.77 9.94 15.17
N SER A 82 -0.35 10.86 16.05
CA SER A 82 -1.00 12.16 16.24
C SER A 82 -1.08 12.98 14.96
N PHE A 83 0.03 13.11 14.23
CA PHE A 83 0.06 13.88 12.99
C PHE A 83 -0.92 13.36 11.93
N HIS A 84 -1.13 12.04 11.83
CA HIS A 84 -2.15 11.49 10.93
C HIS A 84 -3.55 11.93 11.34
N ARG A 85 -3.86 11.82 12.64
CA ARG A 85 -5.19 12.16 13.15
C ARG A 85 -5.46 13.65 13.03
N GLU A 86 -4.49 14.49 13.36
CA GLU A 86 -4.56 15.95 13.23
C GLU A 86 -4.87 16.35 11.78
N THR A 87 -4.17 15.77 10.80
CA THR A 87 -4.46 16.00 9.38
C THR A 87 -5.89 15.58 9.02
N ILE A 88 -6.34 14.42 9.49
CA ILE A 88 -7.68 13.93 9.18
C ILE A 88 -8.76 14.81 9.80
N LEU A 89 -8.58 15.24 11.06
CA LEU A 89 -9.52 16.14 11.74
C LEU A 89 -9.62 17.49 11.02
N GLN A 90 -8.49 18.06 10.60
CA GLN A 90 -8.46 19.30 9.81
C GLN A 90 -9.15 19.14 8.44
N LEU A 91 -9.02 17.98 7.81
CA LEU A 91 -9.74 17.67 6.58
C LEU A 91 -11.25 17.56 6.81
N LEU A 92 -11.69 16.83 7.84
CA LEU A 92 -13.11 16.71 8.18
C LEU A 92 -13.74 18.08 8.48
N GLU A 93 -13.02 18.94 9.22
CA GLU A 93 -13.44 20.32 9.49
C GLU A 93 -13.61 21.12 8.19
N ARG A 94 -12.64 21.07 7.27
CA ARG A 94 -12.75 21.74 5.95
C ARG A 94 -13.91 21.22 5.11
N LEU A 95 -14.24 19.94 5.24
CA LEU A 95 -15.37 19.31 4.55
C LEU A 95 -16.72 19.60 5.23
N GLY A 96 -16.73 20.20 6.43
CA GLY A 96 -17.94 20.49 7.18
C GLY A 96 -18.62 19.24 7.76
N ILE A 97 -17.88 18.16 7.98
CA ILE A 97 -18.38 16.88 8.50
C ILE A 97 -17.65 16.47 9.78
N LYS A 98 -18.18 15.46 10.48
CA LYS A 98 -17.66 14.96 11.75
C LYS A 98 -17.08 13.55 11.59
N GLU A 99 -16.32 13.10 12.60
CA GLU A 99 -15.69 11.77 12.62
C GLU A 99 -16.70 10.61 12.46
N ASP A 100 -17.95 10.79 12.87
CA ASP A 100 -19.02 9.78 12.76
C ASP A 100 -19.42 9.46 11.31
N HIS A 101 -19.05 10.30 10.34
CA HIS A 101 -19.21 10.03 8.91
C HIS A 101 -18.14 9.04 8.39
N LEU A 102 -17.05 8.82 9.13
CA LEU A 102 -16.05 7.82 8.80
C LEU A 102 -16.57 6.42 9.15
N GLN A 103 -17.08 5.72 8.13
CA GLN A 103 -17.59 4.36 8.22
C GLN A 103 -16.48 3.30 8.13
N CYS A 104 -15.24 3.65 8.50
CA CYS A 104 -14.08 2.74 8.44
C CYS A 104 -13.92 1.83 9.67
N GLY A 105 -14.83 1.94 10.64
CA GLY A 105 -14.74 1.25 11.94
C GLY A 105 -13.58 1.77 12.79
N THR A 106 -13.24 1.03 13.84
CA THR A 106 -12.11 1.33 14.72
C THR A 106 -11.26 0.09 14.94
N HIS A 107 -9.97 0.30 15.24
CA HIS A 107 -9.08 -0.75 15.72
C HIS A 107 -7.98 -0.12 16.57
N THR A 108 -7.25 -0.95 17.32
CA THR A 108 -6.07 -0.49 18.05
C THR A 108 -5.04 0.10 17.08
N PRO A 109 -4.55 1.34 17.30
CA PRO A 109 -3.50 1.93 16.47
C PRO A 109 -2.26 1.05 16.43
N TRP A 110 -1.60 0.98 15.28
CA TRP A 110 -0.37 0.21 15.15
C TRP A 110 0.81 0.84 15.88
N ASN A 111 0.80 2.17 16.05
CA ASN A 111 1.78 2.84 16.87
C ASN A 111 1.43 2.67 18.37
N LEU A 112 2.20 1.80 19.04
CA LEU A 112 1.99 1.48 20.45
C LEU A 112 2.19 2.69 21.38
N THR A 113 3.05 3.65 21.02
CA THR A 113 3.22 4.89 21.80
C THR A 113 1.94 5.69 21.78
N SER A 114 1.39 5.92 20.58
CA SER A 114 0.12 6.63 20.41
C SER A 114 -1.04 5.93 21.13
N TYR A 115 -1.08 4.59 21.11
CA TYR A 115 -2.13 3.87 21.82
C TYR A 115 -1.99 3.99 23.35
N LYS A 116 -0.77 3.92 23.89
CA LYS A 116 -0.51 4.12 25.32
C LYS A 116 -0.86 5.53 25.80
N GLU A 117 -0.61 6.54 24.97
CA GLU A 117 -1.00 7.92 25.25
C GLU A 117 -2.52 8.08 25.31
N LEU A 118 -3.25 7.50 24.35
CA LEU A 118 -4.71 7.47 24.35
C LEU A 118 -5.27 6.89 25.66
N LEU A 119 -4.77 5.71 26.07
CA LEU A 119 -5.22 5.05 27.30
C LEU A 119 -4.89 5.85 28.56
N ARG A 120 -3.70 6.47 28.62
CA ARG A 120 -3.31 7.32 29.78
C ARG A 120 -4.20 8.55 29.92
N ASN A 121 -4.70 9.06 28.81
CA ASN A 121 -5.61 10.20 28.78
C ASN A 121 -7.07 9.80 28.97
N GLY A 122 -7.37 8.50 29.18
CA GLY A 122 -8.73 7.99 29.38
C GLY A 122 -9.62 8.06 28.14
N GLY A 123 -9.03 8.15 26.94
CA GLY A 123 -9.77 8.22 25.68
C GLY A 123 -10.08 6.85 25.09
N ASP A 124 -11.11 6.81 24.25
CA ASP A 124 -11.50 5.64 23.46
C ASP A 124 -10.97 5.75 22.01
N VAL A 125 -10.86 4.60 21.34
CA VAL A 125 -10.57 4.58 19.91
C VAL A 125 -11.79 5.07 19.13
N THR A 126 -11.60 6.14 18.34
CA THR A 126 -12.59 6.67 17.39
C THR A 126 -12.20 6.33 15.94
N PRO A 127 -13.06 6.58 14.94
CA PRO A 127 -12.75 6.26 13.55
C PRO A 127 -11.44 6.86 13.01
N VAL A 128 -10.99 8.03 13.50
CA VAL A 128 -9.70 8.62 13.05
C VAL A 128 -8.47 7.80 13.46
N PHE A 129 -8.62 6.84 14.39
CA PHE A 129 -7.55 5.91 14.74
C PHE A 129 -7.46 4.71 13.78
N SER A 130 -8.49 4.47 12.97
CA SER A 130 -8.45 3.44 11.93
C SER A 130 -7.41 3.82 10.88
N ASN A 131 -6.56 2.87 10.50
CA ASN A 131 -5.52 3.03 9.48
C ASN A 131 -6.07 3.35 8.08
N CYS A 132 -7.39 3.22 7.89
CA CYS A 132 -8.08 3.53 6.64
C CYS A 132 -8.77 4.89 6.67
N SER A 133 -8.75 5.61 7.78
CA SER A 133 -9.53 6.85 7.93
C SER A 133 -9.14 7.92 6.89
N GLY A 134 -7.85 8.09 6.57
CA GLY A 134 -7.41 9.00 5.50
C GLY A 134 -8.02 8.69 4.12
N LYS A 135 -8.05 7.41 3.72
CA LYS A 135 -8.73 6.98 2.48
C LYS A 135 -10.22 7.32 2.52
N HIS A 136 -10.90 7.03 3.63
CA HIS A 136 -12.33 7.33 3.76
C HIS A 136 -12.61 8.83 3.71
N THR A 137 -11.74 9.66 4.29
CA THR A 137 -11.82 11.12 4.15
C THR A 137 -11.73 11.56 2.69
N GLY A 138 -10.84 10.95 1.89
CA GLY A 138 -10.78 11.20 0.45
C GLY A 138 -12.04 10.78 -0.31
N MET A 139 -12.62 9.63 0.05
CA MET A 139 -13.90 9.16 -0.52
C MET A 139 -15.04 10.13 -0.21
N LEU A 140 -15.15 10.58 1.05
CA LEU A 140 -16.13 11.56 1.51
C LEU A 140 -15.94 12.92 0.83
N ALA A 141 -14.71 13.41 0.71
CA ALA A 141 -14.40 14.65 0.01
C ALA A 141 -14.89 14.60 -1.45
N THR A 142 -14.67 13.46 -2.12
CA THR A 142 -15.15 13.25 -3.49
C THR A 142 -16.67 13.23 -3.54
N ALA A 143 -17.33 12.48 -2.66
CA ALA A 143 -18.79 12.38 -2.63
C ALA A 143 -19.43 13.75 -2.36
N ILE A 144 -18.91 14.54 -1.42
CA ILE A 144 -19.41 15.90 -1.14
C ILE A 144 -19.22 16.80 -2.36
N HIS A 145 -18.03 16.80 -2.98
CA HIS A 145 -17.75 17.60 -4.17
C HIS A 145 -18.71 17.28 -5.32
N MET A 146 -18.96 15.99 -5.54
CA MET A 146 -19.87 15.49 -6.59
C MET A 146 -21.35 15.56 -6.22
N LYS A 147 -21.69 16.04 -5.00
CA LYS A 147 -23.06 16.11 -4.46
C LYS A 147 -23.75 14.74 -4.39
N GLU A 148 -23.00 13.72 -3.98
CA GLU A 148 -23.41 12.33 -3.84
C GLU A 148 -23.74 11.99 -2.38
N ASP A 149 -24.38 10.84 -2.15
CA ASP A 149 -24.80 10.39 -0.83
C ASP A 149 -23.61 9.89 0.02
N ILE A 150 -23.20 10.72 0.97
CA ILE A 150 -22.11 10.42 1.91
C ILE A 150 -22.45 9.32 2.93
N SER A 151 -23.69 8.82 2.99
CA SER A 151 -24.06 7.71 3.89
C SER A 151 -23.86 6.33 3.26
N THR A 152 -23.73 6.26 1.94
CA THR A 152 -23.63 5.00 1.17
C THR A 152 -22.32 4.88 0.38
N TYR A 153 -21.34 5.77 0.60
CA TYR A 153 -20.08 5.82 -0.17
C TYR A 153 -19.24 4.53 -0.17
N ARG A 154 -19.52 3.57 0.72
CA ARG A 154 -18.85 2.26 0.76
C ARG A 154 -19.53 1.19 -0.08
N GLU A 155 -20.79 1.41 -0.48
CA GLU A 155 -21.55 0.44 -1.25
C GLU A 155 -21.02 0.40 -2.69
N ILE A 156 -20.94 -0.79 -3.29
CA ILE A 156 -20.32 -0.93 -4.61
C ILE A 156 -21.08 -0.15 -5.69
N GLU A 157 -22.39 -0.04 -5.57
CA GLU A 157 -23.24 0.72 -6.48
C GLU A 157 -23.06 2.24 -6.35
N HIS A 158 -22.40 2.72 -5.28
CA HIS A 158 -22.16 4.15 -5.10
C HIS A 158 -21.27 4.69 -6.24
N PRO A 159 -21.60 5.86 -6.84
CA PRO A 159 -20.85 6.39 -7.98
C PRO A 159 -19.33 6.52 -7.73
N HIS A 160 -18.93 6.92 -6.52
CA HIS A 160 -17.52 6.94 -6.13
C HIS A 160 -16.82 5.57 -6.23
N GLN A 161 -17.46 4.47 -5.81
CA GLN A 161 -16.85 3.13 -5.92
C GLN A 161 -16.77 2.67 -7.38
N GLN A 162 -17.72 3.07 -8.23
CA GLN A 162 -17.64 2.83 -9.67
C GLN A 162 -16.47 3.57 -10.32
N ARG A 163 -16.21 4.84 -9.94
CA ARG A 163 -15.02 5.59 -10.41
C ARG A 163 -13.71 4.93 -9.97
N ILE A 164 -13.66 4.39 -8.75
CA ILE A 164 -12.51 3.62 -8.28
C ILE A 164 -12.29 2.38 -9.17
N LEU A 165 -13.37 1.66 -9.48
CA LEU A 165 -13.30 0.46 -10.32
C LEU A 165 -12.81 0.78 -11.74
N GLU A 166 -13.27 1.88 -12.32
CA GLU A 166 -12.81 2.39 -13.62
C GLU A 166 -11.34 2.82 -13.61
N ALA A 167 -10.89 3.47 -12.53
CA ALA A 167 -9.50 3.82 -12.35
C ALA A 167 -8.60 2.58 -12.22
N ILE A 168 -9.05 1.55 -11.50
CA ILE A 168 -8.33 0.27 -11.36
C ILE A 168 -8.29 -0.47 -12.70
N GLU A 169 -9.40 -0.53 -13.43
CA GLU A 169 -9.48 -1.13 -14.77
C GLU A 169 -8.44 -0.52 -15.72
N ASP A 170 -8.42 0.81 -15.83
CA ASP A 170 -7.52 1.53 -16.71
C ASP A 170 -6.04 1.36 -16.30
N ILE A 171 -5.74 1.55 -15.01
CA ILE A 171 -4.35 1.51 -14.52
C ILE A 171 -3.81 0.08 -14.51
N CYS A 172 -4.58 -0.91 -14.10
CA CYS A 172 -4.13 -2.30 -14.02
C CYS A 172 -4.31 -3.07 -15.33
N ASP A 173 -4.95 -2.47 -16.34
CA ASP A 173 -5.26 -3.08 -17.65
C ASP A 173 -6.00 -4.42 -17.48
N PHE A 174 -7.03 -4.42 -16.63
CA PHE A 174 -7.80 -5.62 -16.33
C PHE A 174 -9.30 -5.29 -16.35
N PRO A 175 -10.08 -5.89 -17.26
CA PRO A 175 -11.49 -5.54 -17.46
C PRO A 175 -12.27 -5.61 -16.15
N LYS A 176 -13.05 -4.57 -15.84
CA LYS A 176 -13.74 -4.49 -14.55
C LYS A 176 -14.75 -5.61 -14.32
N GLU A 177 -15.29 -6.19 -15.39
CA GLU A 177 -16.22 -7.33 -15.36
C GLU A 177 -15.54 -8.60 -14.82
N ASN A 178 -14.21 -8.69 -14.94
CA ASN A 178 -13.42 -9.81 -14.43
C ASN A 178 -12.86 -9.56 -13.03
N ILE A 179 -12.94 -8.33 -12.52
CA ILE A 179 -12.53 -7.98 -11.16
C ILE A 179 -13.55 -8.56 -10.20
N LYS A 180 -13.16 -9.58 -9.42
CA LYS A 180 -14.04 -10.11 -8.37
C LYS A 180 -14.03 -9.18 -7.18
N LEU A 181 -15.21 -8.92 -6.63
CA LEU A 181 -15.41 -7.96 -5.56
C LEU A 181 -15.73 -8.67 -4.24
N SER A 182 -15.27 -8.09 -3.15
CA SER A 182 -15.64 -8.46 -1.78
C SER A 182 -15.51 -7.23 -0.88
N VAL A 183 -15.61 -7.39 0.44
CA VAL A 183 -15.60 -6.29 1.41
C VAL A 183 -14.31 -6.36 2.25
N ASP A 184 -13.60 -5.23 2.38
CA ASP A 184 -12.41 -5.13 3.25
C ASP A 184 -12.81 -5.02 4.74
N GLY A 185 -11.83 -5.13 5.64
CA GLY A 185 -12.04 -4.92 7.07
C GLY A 185 -12.52 -3.50 7.46
N CYS A 186 -12.30 -2.51 6.59
CA CYS A 186 -12.84 -1.14 6.76
C CYS A 186 -14.22 -0.96 6.09
N GLY A 187 -14.76 -2.01 5.47
CA GLY A 187 -16.11 -2.05 4.92
C GLY A 187 -16.30 -1.49 3.51
N VAL A 188 -15.23 -1.12 2.80
CA VAL A 188 -15.30 -0.73 1.37
C VAL A 188 -14.99 -1.92 0.45
N PRO A 189 -15.29 -1.84 -0.86
CA PRO A 189 -15.00 -2.90 -1.81
C PRO A 189 -13.49 -3.17 -1.97
N VAL A 190 -13.15 -4.44 -2.15
CA VAL A 190 -11.81 -4.91 -2.53
C VAL A 190 -11.84 -5.64 -3.85
N HIS A 191 -10.75 -5.50 -4.60
CA HIS A 191 -10.64 -5.87 -6.00
C HIS A 191 -9.72 -7.08 -6.13
N GLN A 192 -10.23 -8.21 -6.62
CA GLN A 192 -9.42 -9.38 -6.93
C GLN A 192 -8.97 -9.32 -8.38
N LEU A 193 -7.66 -9.43 -8.60
CA LEU A 193 -7.05 -9.47 -9.92
C LEU A 193 -5.77 -10.32 -9.88
N PRO A 194 -5.28 -10.80 -11.02
CA PRO A 194 -3.99 -11.49 -11.07
C PRO A 194 -2.86 -10.59 -10.57
N LEU A 195 -1.90 -11.16 -9.84
CA LEU A 195 -0.77 -10.43 -9.26
C LEU A 195 0.01 -9.61 -10.31
N TYR A 196 0.13 -10.14 -11.53
CA TYR A 196 0.65 -9.46 -12.71
C TYR A 196 0.01 -8.09 -12.98
N HIS A 197 -1.33 -7.99 -12.95
CA HIS A 197 -2.03 -6.74 -13.22
C HIS A 197 -1.84 -5.74 -12.08
N THR A 198 -1.68 -6.21 -10.84
CA THR A 198 -1.28 -5.34 -9.72
C THR A 198 0.13 -4.79 -9.94
N ALA A 199 1.08 -5.63 -10.36
CA ALA A 199 2.43 -5.16 -10.70
C ALA A 199 2.41 -4.15 -11.85
N LEU A 200 1.60 -4.37 -12.90
CA LEU A 200 1.41 -3.39 -13.98
C LEU A 200 0.87 -2.06 -13.47
N GLY A 201 -0.10 -2.07 -12.56
CA GLY A 201 -0.61 -0.85 -11.94
C GLY A 201 0.50 -0.07 -11.21
N TYR A 202 1.42 -0.77 -10.52
CA TYR A 202 2.58 -0.14 -9.89
C TYR A 202 3.63 0.33 -10.88
N ALA A 203 3.77 -0.32 -12.03
CA ALA A 203 4.67 0.13 -13.11
C ALA A 203 4.19 1.47 -13.68
N ARG A 204 2.87 1.61 -13.86
CA ARG A 204 2.21 2.85 -14.30
C ARG A 204 2.11 3.90 -13.21
N LEU A 205 2.06 3.51 -11.93
CA LEU A 205 2.24 4.44 -10.81
C LEU A 205 3.67 5.00 -10.81
N ALA A 206 4.67 4.15 -11.02
CA ALA A 206 6.08 4.53 -11.05
C ALA A 206 6.41 5.44 -12.23
N SER A 207 5.95 5.09 -13.43
CA SER A 207 6.14 5.85 -14.66
C SER A 207 4.83 5.87 -15.46
N PRO A 208 4.05 6.96 -15.36
CA PRO A 208 2.71 7.02 -15.93
C PRO A 208 2.67 7.20 -17.45
N ASP A 209 3.81 7.28 -18.15
CA ASP A 209 3.89 7.58 -19.58
C ASP A 209 3.04 6.66 -20.48
N ALA A 210 2.81 5.41 -20.04
CA ALA A 210 2.00 4.43 -20.75
C ALA A 210 0.48 4.62 -20.56
N ILE A 211 0.03 5.49 -19.64
CA ILE A 211 -1.38 5.83 -19.45
C ILE A 211 -1.80 6.77 -20.57
N LYS A 212 -2.92 6.46 -21.25
CA LYS A 212 -3.37 7.20 -22.44
C LYS A 212 -3.79 8.65 -22.12
N SER A 213 -4.58 8.84 -21.07
CA SER A 213 -5.06 10.16 -20.65
C SER A 213 -3.93 10.99 -20.02
N GLU A 214 -3.64 12.15 -20.60
CA GLU A 214 -2.64 13.08 -20.06
C GLU A 214 -3.01 13.60 -18.67
N GLU A 215 -4.28 13.93 -18.47
CA GLU A 215 -4.80 14.33 -17.17
C GLU A 215 -4.54 13.25 -16.11
N ARG A 216 -4.86 11.99 -16.44
CA ARG A 216 -4.62 10.86 -15.53
C ARG A 216 -3.14 10.61 -15.29
N ARG A 217 -2.27 10.83 -16.28
CA ARG A 217 -0.80 10.79 -16.08
C ARG A 217 -0.36 11.76 -15.00
N ASN A 218 -0.84 13.00 -15.06
CA ASN A 218 -0.49 14.04 -14.10
C ASN A 218 -1.03 13.73 -12.69
N ILE A 219 -2.24 13.19 -12.61
CA ILE A 219 -2.87 12.77 -11.34
C ILE A 219 -2.08 11.63 -10.69
N VAL A 220 -1.78 10.57 -11.44
CA VAL A 220 -1.02 9.41 -10.94
C VAL A 220 0.38 9.85 -10.50
N LYS A 221 1.01 10.74 -11.27
CA LYS A 221 2.28 11.36 -10.89
C LYS A 221 2.18 12.11 -9.56
N ARG A 222 1.17 12.96 -9.38
CA ARG A 222 0.96 13.73 -8.14
C ARG A 222 0.72 12.81 -6.94
N ILE A 223 -0.02 11.71 -7.11
CA ILE A 223 -0.23 10.69 -6.07
C ILE A 223 1.09 10.02 -5.69
N ARG A 224 1.85 9.53 -6.68
CA ARG A 224 3.17 8.91 -6.47
C ARG A 224 4.11 9.85 -5.73
N ASP A 225 4.25 11.08 -6.21
CA ASP A 225 5.16 12.07 -5.65
C ASP A 225 4.77 12.44 -4.22
N SER A 226 3.47 12.61 -3.94
CA SER A 226 2.95 12.85 -2.59
C SER A 226 3.30 11.73 -1.62
N MET A 227 3.16 10.46 -2.05
CA MET A 227 3.51 9.31 -1.22
C MET A 227 5.01 9.23 -0.90
N MET A 228 5.86 9.56 -1.86
CA MET A 228 7.32 9.51 -1.68
C MET A 228 7.86 10.73 -0.92
N GLU A 229 7.19 11.88 -1.02
CA GLU A 229 7.52 13.10 -0.27
C GLU A 229 7.10 13.01 1.20
N PHE A 230 5.94 12.41 1.48
CA PHE A 230 5.40 12.22 2.84
C PHE A 230 5.19 10.73 3.18
N PRO A 231 6.27 9.93 3.18
CA PRO A 231 6.17 8.48 3.35
C PRO A 231 5.67 8.07 4.76
N GLU A 232 5.90 8.91 5.77
CA GLU A 232 5.36 8.75 7.11
C GLU A 232 3.85 8.88 7.14
N MET A 233 3.23 9.69 6.28
CA MET A 233 1.77 9.79 6.18
C MET A 233 1.15 8.52 5.60
N VAL A 234 1.89 7.77 4.78
CA VAL A 234 1.42 6.53 4.16
C VAL A 234 1.44 5.36 5.14
N GLY A 235 2.59 5.14 5.80
CA GLY A 235 2.83 3.96 6.64
C GLY A 235 2.83 4.24 8.14
N GLY A 236 3.28 5.42 8.56
CA GLY A 236 3.69 5.74 9.93
C GLY A 236 5.15 5.41 10.24
N THR A 237 5.62 5.85 11.39
CA THR A 237 7.01 5.74 11.83
C THR A 237 7.47 4.28 11.97
N ARG A 238 8.68 3.96 11.47
CA ARG A 238 9.32 2.62 11.53
C ARG A 238 8.50 1.51 10.89
N ARG A 239 8.00 1.80 9.69
CA ARG A 239 7.22 0.88 8.87
C ARG A 239 7.95 0.67 7.55
N PHE A 240 7.79 -0.50 6.95
CA PHE A 240 8.54 -0.88 5.75
C PHE A 240 8.37 0.12 4.60
N ASP A 241 7.13 0.48 4.25
CA ASP A 241 6.86 1.45 3.19
C ASP A 241 7.54 2.80 3.46
N THR A 242 7.45 3.27 4.70
CA THR A 242 8.05 4.55 5.11
C THR A 242 9.56 4.50 5.03
N ASP A 243 10.18 3.52 5.70
CA ASP A 243 11.64 3.36 5.73
C ASP A 243 12.21 3.16 4.33
N LEU A 244 11.53 2.38 3.47
CA LEU A 244 11.97 2.11 2.10
C LEU A 244 11.90 3.37 1.23
N MET A 245 10.78 4.08 1.23
CA MET A 245 10.63 5.31 0.43
C MET A 245 11.59 6.41 0.91
N THR A 246 11.82 6.53 2.22
CA THR A 246 12.82 7.45 2.79
C THR A 246 14.24 7.09 2.35
N ALA A 247 14.61 5.80 2.37
CA ALA A 247 15.97 5.38 2.02
C ALA A 247 16.30 5.58 0.53
N TYR A 248 15.33 5.34 -0.36
CA TYR A 248 15.50 5.46 -1.81
C TYR A 248 15.18 6.85 -2.39
N GLN A 249 14.74 7.81 -1.57
CA GLN A 249 14.61 9.24 -1.91
C GLN A 249 13.98 9.51 -3.29
N GLY A 250 12.76 9.00 -3.50
CA GLY A 250 12.01 9.24 -4.74
C GLY A 250 12.28 8.24 -5.88
N GLN A 251 13.18 7.27 -5.70
CA GLN A 251 13.42 6.22 -6.70
C GLN A 251 12.40 5.06 -6.59
N ILE A 252 11.80 4.85 -5.41
CA ILE A 252 10.85 3.77 -5.16
C ILE A 252 9.58 4.31 -4.49
N VAL A 253 8.42 4.01 -5.06
CA VAL A 253 7.12 4.13 -4.38
C VAL A 253 6.71 2.76 -3.83
N SER A 254 6.23 2.70 -2.59
CA SER A 254 5.93 1.43 -1.91
C SER A 254 4.60 1.47 -1.18
N LYS A 255 3.88 0.34 -1.21
CA LYS A 255 2.65 0.18 -0.42
C LYS A 255 2.39 -1.28 -0.04
N ALA A 256 2.29 -1.50 1.25
CA ALA A 256 1.85 -2.76 1.82
C ALA A 256 0.35 -2.98 1.64
N GLY A 257 -0.01 -4.23 1.37
CA GLY A 257 -1.34 -4.79 1.44
C GLY A 257 -1.46 -5.79 2.59
N ALA A 258 -2.64 -5.89 3.18
CA ALA A 258 -2.91 -6.89 4.20
C ALA A 258 -2.90 -8.31 3.61
N GLU A 259 -2.83 -9.34 4.47
CA GLU A 259 -2.55 -10.72 4.05
C GLU A 259 -1.22 -10.85 3.28
N ALA A 260 -0.17 -10.16 3.74
CA ALA A 260 1.20 -10.22 3.23
C ALA A 260 1.31 -9.99 1.71
N VAL A 261 0.73 -8.88 1.25
CA VAL A 261 0.97 -8.34 -0.08
C VAL A 261 1.93 -7.16 0.04
N GLN A 262 2.89 -7.06 -0.86
CA GLN A 262 3.74 -5.87 -0.99
C GLN A 262 3.79 -5.46 -2.45
N CYS A 263 3.63 -4.17 -2.71
CA CYS A 263 3.75 -3.63 -4.05
C CYS A 263 4.74 -2.46 -4.06
N MET A 264 5.57 -2.41 -5.10
CA MET A 264 6.61 -1.40 -5.27
C MET A 264 6.69 -0.95 -6.73
N GLY A 265 7.04 0.30 -6.95
CA GLY A 265 7.27 0.87 -8.27
C GLY A 265 8.64 1.53 -8.33
N LEU A 266 9.47 1.13 -9.31
CA LEU A 266 10.80 1.68 -9.58
C LEU A 266 10.65 2.78 -10.63
N VAL A 267 10.92 4.03 -10.22
CA VAL A 267 10.50 5.23 -10.95
C VAL A 267 11.25 5.41 -12.26
N GLU A 268 12.57 5.19 -12.25
CA GLU A 268 13.43 5.45 -13.41
C GLU A 268 13.15 4.45 -14.54
N GLU A 269 13.04 3.16 -14.23
CA GLU A 269 12.84 2.10 -15.23
C GLU A 269 11.36 1.89 -15.59
N GLY A 270 10.43 2.49 -14.82
CA GLY A 270 9.00 2.25 -14.99
C GLY A 270 8.64 0.79 -14.76
N ILE A 271 9.20 0.18 -13.71
CA ILE A 271 8.98 -1.20 -13.33
C ILE A 271 8.05 -1.25 -12.11
N GLY A 272 7.06 -2.13 -12.14
CA GLY A 272 6.20 -2.44 -11.02
C GLY A 272 6.42 -3.86 -10.52
N ILE A 273 6.30 -4.03 -9.22
CA ILE A 273 6.55 -5.27 -8.50
C ILE A 273 5.32 -5.54 -7.64
N ALA A 274 4.83 -6.78 -7.66
CA ALA A 274 3.82 -7.24 -6.73
C ALA A 274 4.24 -8.60 -6.14
N ILE A 275 4.17 -8.71 -4.82
CA ILE A 275 4.58 -9.87 -4.03
C ILE A 275 3.38 -10.32 -3.20
N LYS A 276 3.14 -11.63 -3.14
CA LYS A 276 2.17 -12.26 -2.25
C LYS A 276 2.82 -13.40 -1.51
N VAL A 277 2.74 -13.39 -0.18
CA VAL A 277 3.04 -14.57 0.65
C VAL A 277 1.74 -15.33 0.88
N GLU A 278 1.70 -16.61 0.51
CA GLU A 278 0.45 -17.37 0.36
C GLU A 278 -0.33 -17.49 1.66
N ASP A 279 0.35 -17.70 2.79
CA ASP A 279 -0.24 -17.88 4.12
C ASP A 279 -0.55 -16.57 4.86
N GLY A 280 -0.31 -15.42 4.24
CA GLY A 280 -0.53 -14.11 4.89
C GLY A 280 0.54 -13.72 5.91
N GLY A 281 1.66 -14.46 5.99
CA GLY A 281 2.75 -14.22 6.94
C GLY A 281 3.51 -12.91 6.71
N ALA A 282 3.06 -11.83 7.34
CA ALA A 282 3.64 -10.48 7.19
C ALA A 282 5.14 -10.39 7.51
N ARG A 283 5.68 -11.27 8.35
CA ARG A 283 7.11 -11.32 8.68
C ARG A 283 8.00 -11.67 7.48
N ALA A 284 7.47 -12.38 6.48
CA ALA A 284 8.23 -12.82 5.32
C ALA A 284 8.21 -11.82 4.16
N VAL A 285 7.14 -11.01 4.03
CA VAL A 285 6.93 -10.18 2.84
C VAL A 285 7.98 -9.09 2.66
N ASN A 286 8.44 -8.46 3.74
CA ASN A 286 9.46 -7.42 3.67
C ASN A 286 10.83 -7.99 3.27
N VAL A 287 11.15 -9.19 3.76
CA VAL A 287 12.39 -9.89 3.38
C VAL A 287 12.34 -10.30 1.90
N ALA A 288 11.18 -10.81 1.44
CA ALA A 288 10.98 -11.10 0.03
C ALA A 288 11.09 -9.82 -0.84
N ALA A 289 10.57 -8.69 -0.37
CA ALA A 289 10.68 -7.41 -1.07
C ALA A 289 12.13 -6.93 -1.19
N MET A 290 12.91 -6.97 -0.11
CA MET A 290 14.35 -6.63 -0.16
C MET A 290 15.13 -7.58 -1.07
N GLU A 291 14.81 -8.88 -1.06
CA GLU A 291 15.44 -9.85 -1.96
C GLU A 291 15.11 -9.55 -3.43
N VAL A 292 13.86 -9.23 -3.76
CA VAL A 292 13.48 -8.84 -5.12
C VAL A 292 14.25 -7.59 -5.57
N LEU A 293 14.33 -6.55 -4.73
CA LEU A 293 15.11 -5.35 -5.04
C LEU A 293 16.59 -5.69 -5.28
N SER A 294 17.17 -6.54 -4.43
CA SER A 294 18.56 -6.99 -4.58
C SER A 294 18.82 -7.67 -5.93
N GLN A 295 17.92 -8.59 -6.33
CA GLN A 295 18.03 -9.31 -7.61
C GLN A 295 17.81 -8.41 -8.82
N LEU A 296 17.05 -7.32 -8.67
CA LEU A 296 16.87 -6.30 -9.70
C LEU A 296 18.00 -5.26 -9.76
N GLY A 297 19.01 -5.37 -8.89
CA GLY A 297 20.18 -4.50 -8.86
C GLY A 297 20.08 -3.31 -7.90
N TYR A 298 18.97 -3.16 -7.19
CA TYR A 298 18.72 -2.11 -6.19
C TYR A 298 19.37 -2.45 -4.85
N LYS A 299 20.67 -2.79 -4.83
CA LYS A 299 21.40 -3.30 -3.64
C LYS A 299 22.53 -2.39 -3.17
N GLU A 300 22.31 -1.09 -3.19
CA GLU A 300 23.28 -0.13 -2.66
C GLU A 300 23.62 -0.45 -1.20
N GLU A 301 24.90 -0.65 -0.91
CA GLU A 301 25.38 -1.16 0.38
C GLU A 301 24.89 -0.32 1.56
N LYS A 302 24.95 1.02 1.42
CA LYS A 302 24.48 1.94 2.46
C LYS A 302 22.97 1.81 2.72
N ILE A 303 22.16 1.76 1.65
CA ILE A 303 20.71 1.64 1.77
C ILE A 303 20.34 0.29 2.41
N PHE A 304 20.99 -0.80 2.01
CA PHE A 304 20.76 -2.11 2.59
C PHE A 304 21.18 -2.19 4.07
N ALA A 305 22.26 -1.51 4.45
CA ALA A 305 22.66 -1.39 5.84
C ALA A 305 21.63 -0.60 6.68
N ASP A 306 21.09 0.50 6.14
CA ASP A 306 20.04 1.29 6.81
C ASP A 306 18.72 0.49 6.94
N LEU A 307 18.48 -0.45 6.01
CA LEU A 307 17.31 -1.34 5.97
C LEU A 307 17.59 -2.77 6.48
N GLU A 308 18.70 -2.99 7.20
CA GLU A 308 19.19 -4.32 7.61
C GLU A 308 18.12 -5.18 8.30
N ARG A 309 17.27 -4.54 9.13
CA ARG A 309 16.15 -5.22 9.83
C ARG A 309 15.09 -5.83 8.89
N TYR A 310 15.07 -5.46 7.62
CA TYR A 310 14.19 -6.01 6.59
C TYR A 310 14.93 -6.98 5.66
N VAL A 311 16.25 -6.86 5.52
CA VAL A 311 17.09 -7.78 4.74
C VAL A 311 17.34 -9.08 5.53
N HIS A 312 17.82 -8.94 6.77
CA HIS A 312 18.11 -10.03 7.69
C HIS A 312 17.19 -9.94 8.91
N ALA A 313 15.88 -10.03 8.67
CA ALA A 313 14.86 -9.78 9.69
C ALA A 313 15.04 -10.71 10.90
N PRO A 314 15.38 -10.17 12.09
CA PRO A 314 15.74 -11.00 13.23
C PRO A 314 14.49 -11.61 13.88
N VAL A 315 14.59 -12.87 14.28
CA VAL A 315 13.66 -13.47 15.24
C VAL A 315 14.19 -13.15 16.63
N LEU A 316 13.40 -12.42 17.42
CA LEU A 316 13.77 -11.98 18.77
C LEU A 316 13.03 -12.77 19.85
N ASN A 317 13.68 -13.05 20.97
CA ASN A 317 12.99 -13.52 22.18
C ASN A 317 12.38 -12.34 22.97
N ALA A 318 11.69 -12.65 24.07
CA ALA A 318 11.09 -11.64 24.95
C ALA A 318 12.11 -10.67 25.59
N ARG A 319 13.39 -11.07 25.69
CA ARG A 319 14.51 -10.21 26.14
C ARG A 319 15.12 -9.37 25.02
N LYS A 320 14.58 -9.45 23.79
CA LYS A 320 15.07 -8.79 22.57
C LYS A 320 16.42 -9.31 22.08
N GLU A 321 16.80 -10.52 22.46
CA GLU A 321 17.99 -11.19 21.96
C GLU A 321 17.68 -11.85 20.60
N LYS A 322 18.60 -11.75 19.63
CA LYS A 322 18.48 -12.45 18.34
C LYS A 322 18.64 -13.94 18.55
N ILE A 323 17.59 -14.70 18.24
CA ILE A 323 17.53 -16.16 18.38
C ILE A 323 17.30 -16.85 17.03
N GLY A 324 17.37 -16.12 15.93
CA GLY A 324 17.08 -16.60 14.60
C GLY A 324 16.90 -15.45 13.63
N GLU A 325 16.48 -15.77 12.41
CA GLU A 325 16.22 -14.78 11.37
C GLU A 325 15.39 -15.37 10.24
N ILE A 326 14.85 -14.49 9.41
CA ILE A 326 14.12 -14.85 8.21
C ILE A 326 15.03 -14.62 7.01
N ARG A 327 15.11 -15.60 6.11
CA ARG A 327 15.94 -15.56 4.90
C ARG A 327 15.12 -15.86 3.66
N ALA A 328 15.41 -15.14 2.59
CA ALA A 328 14.96 -15.52 1.26
C ALA A 328 15.86 -16.60 0.66
N ASN A 329 15.27 -17.50 -0.11
CA ASN A 329 15.91 -18.65 -0.76
C ASN A 329 15.24 -18.93 -2.11
N PHE A 330 15.11 -17.89 -2.92
CA PHE A 330 14.51 -17.98 -4.25
C PHE A 330 15.29 -17.13 -5.26
N ALA A 331 15.16 -17.46 -6.54
CA ALA A 331 15.69 -16.67 -7.63
C ALA A 331 14.55 -16.32 -8.60
N LEU A 332 14.49 -15.07 -9.02
CA LEU A 332 13.57 -14.59 -10.02
C LEU A 332 13.89 -15.24 -11.37
N GLU A 333 12.86 -15.77 -12.02
CA GLU A 333 12.94 -16.30 -13.37
C GLU A 333 12.72 -15.17 -14.37
N LYS A 334 13.70 -14.94 -15.25
CA LYS A 334 13.56 -14.03 -16.38
C LYS A 334 12.48 -14.56 -17.33
N ARG A 335 11.56 -13.69 -17.71
CA ARG A 335 10.51 -14.00 -18.69
C ARG A 335 10.90 -13.35 -20.02
N ILE A 336 10.82 -14.15 -21.10
CA ILE A 336 11.24 -13.76 -22.46
C ILE A 336 10.12 -12.98 -23.12
#